data_AF-A0A6H9YI49-F1
#
_entry.id   AF-A0A6H9YI49-F1
#
_cell.length_a   1.000
_cell.length_b   1.000
_cell.length_c   1.000
_cell.angle_alpha   90.00
_cell.angle_beta   90.00
_cell.angle_gamma   90.00
#
_symmetry.space_group_name_H-M   'P 1'
#
loop_
_entity.id
_entity.type
_entity.pdbx_description
1 polymer ?
#
loop_
_entity_poly.entity_id
_entity_poly.type
_entity_poly.pdbx_seq_one_letter_code
_entity_poly.pdbx_strand_id
1 'polypeptide(L)'
;MKQEHRLVAEIYRFVAPFIDTTKEIYLSLDGQAARTAVGAGRFTDPDIPDIWFTVLGSGQPTRLEAKILDKGAALLMQSQILAWRSTGLGSYKPAAWVAANREFTEFYYWPHSSFVPSLDRCAATRKTHTLAAPKDRLVFSTIPELALHVLRMGPNNSFKPNPLRGSA
;
A
#
# COMPACT_ATOMS: atom_id res chain seq x y z
N MET A 1 -16.78 3.92 -11.13
CA MET A 1 -15.41 3.54 -10.70
C MET A 1 -15.42 3.41 -9.19
N LYS A 2 -14.95 2.29 -8.59
CA LYS A 2 -14.84 2.18 -7.13
C LYS A 2 -13.85 3.23 -6.63
N GLN A 3 -14.15 3.95 -5.55
CA GLN A 3 -13.26 5.00 -5.05
C GLN A 3 -11.85 4.50 -4.70
N GLU A 4 -11.71 3.24 -4.29
CA GLU A 4 -10.41 2.59 -4.08
C GLU A 4 -9.59 2.53 -5.38
N HIS A 5 -10.20 2.22 -6.52
CA HIS A 5 -9.53 2.26 -7.83
C HIS A 5 -9.07 3.67 -8.20
N ARG A 6 -9.89 4.68 -7.88
CA ARG A 6 -9.52 6.08 -8.08
C ARG A 6 -8.28 6.42 -7.25
N LEU A 7 -8.25 6.01 -5.98
CA LEU A 7 -7.09 6.23 -5.12
C LEU A 7 -5.83 5.56 -5.69
N VAL A 8 -5.93 4.29 -6.10
CA VAL A 8 -4.80 3.55 -6.71
C VAL A 8 -4.28 4.25 -7.96
N ALA A 9 -5.17 4.64 -8.88
CA ALA A 9 -4.81 5.32 -10.12
C ALA A 9 -4.13 6.67 -9.86
N GLU A 10 -4.65 7.46 -8.93
CA GLU A 10 -4.08 8.75 -8.57
C GLU A 10 -2.70 8.62 -7.91
N ILE A 11 -2.52 7.67 -6.98
CA ILE A 11 -1.21 7.38 -6.40
C ILE A 11 -0.23 6.94 -7.50
N TYR A 12 -0.63 5.98 -8.35
CA TYR A 12 0.19 5.51 -9.47
C TYR A 12 0.64 6.65 -10.37
N ARG A 13 -0.28 7.56 -10.75
CA ARG A 13 0.01 8.71 -11.60
C ARG A 13 1.17 9.57 -11.08
N PHE A 14 1.24 9.79 -9.77
CA PHE A 14 2.30 10.59 -9.16
C PHE A 14 3.61 9.83 -8.93
N VAL A 15 3.55 8.53 -8.65
CA VAL A 15 4.77 7.74 -8.39
C VAL A 15 5.41 7.19 -9.67
N ALA A 16 4.64 7.04 -10.77
CA ALA A 16 5.08 6.43 -12.02
C ALA A 16 6.42 6.98 -12.57
N PRO A 17 6.71 8.30 -12.55
CA PRO A 17 7.99 8.83 -13.02
C PRO A 17 9.22 8.34 -12.24
N PHE A 18 9.03 7.79 -11.04
CA PHE A 18 10.09 7.34 -10.15
C PHE A 18 10.22 5.82 -10.08
N ILE A 19 9.40 5.09 -10.84
CA ILE A 19 9.43 3.63 -10.85
C ILE A 19 10.59 3.13 -11.72
N ASP A 20 11.32 2.14 -11.20
CA ASP A 20 12.30 1.37 -11.96
C ASP A 20 11.56 0.44 -12.94
N THR A 21 11.57 0.83 -14.22
CA THR A 21 10.89 0.09 -15.30
C THR A 21 11.57 -1.23 -15.66
N THR A 22 12.73 -1.53 -15.09
CA THR A 22 13.38 -2.84 -15.24
C THR A 22 12.85 -3.87 -14.22
N LYS A 23 12.07 -3.42 -13.24
CA LYS A 23 11.42 -4.26 -12.24
C LYS A 23 9.93 -4.40 -12.55
N GLU A 24 9.35 -5.47 -12.01
CA GLU A 24 7.92 -5.70 -12.17
C GLU A 24 7.08 -4.67 -11.41
N ILE A 25 5.95 -4.32 -12.01
CA ILE A 25 4.92 -3.44 -11.43
C ILE A 25 3.63 -4.25 -11.39
N TYR A 26 2.96 -4.24 -10.23
CA TYR A 26 1.66 -4.85 -10.08
C TYR A 26 0.64 -3.83 -9.59
N LEU A 27 -0.50 -3.80 -10.27
CA LEU A 27 -1.68 -3.03 -9.90
C LEU A 27 -2.84 -4.02 -9.76
N SER A 28 -3.17 -4.37 -8.52
CA SER A 28 -4.27 -5.29 -8.21
C SER A 28 -5.49 -4.45 -7.87
N LEU A 29 -6.36 -4.21 -8.85
CA LEU A 29 -7.57 -3.42 -8.64
C LEU A 29 -8.71 -4.25 -8.05
N ASP A 30 -8.68 -5.57 -8.20
CA ASP A 30 -9.66 -6.44 -7.58
C ASP A 30 -9.08 -7.84 -7.30
N GLY A 31 -9.78 -8.59 -6.45
CA GLY A 31 -9.38 -9.95 -6.10
C GLY A 31 -9.43 -10.95 -7.26
N GLN A 32 -10.06 -10.63 -8.39
CA GLN A 32 -10.03 -11.50 -9.57
C GLN A 32 -8.69 -11.36 -10.30
N ALA A 33 -8.18 -10.14 -10.44
CA ALA A 33 -6.85 -9.87 -10.99
C ALA A 33 -5.76 -10.62 -10.21
N ALA A 34 -5.82 -10.56 -8.87
CA ALA A 34 -4.89 -11.29 -8.00
C ALA A 34 -4.94 -12.81 -8.21
N ARG A 35 -6.15 -13.40 -8.28
CA ARG A 35 -6.32 -14.85 -8.54
C ARG A 35 -5.82 -15.27 -9.92
N THR A 36 -6.07 -14.46 -10.95
CA THR A 36 -5.54 -14.72 -12.29
C THR A 36 -4.01 -14.70 -12.29
N ALA A 37 -3.39 -13.77 -11.57
CA ALA A 37 -1.93 -13.68 -11.45
C ALA A 37 -1.33 -14.89 -10.69
N VAL A 38 -2.02 -15.41 -9.67
CA VAL A 38 -1.66 -16.70 -9.03
C VAL A 38 -1.77 -17.86 -10.01
N GLY A 39 -2.87 -17.96 -10.77
CA GLY A 39 -3.05 -19.00 -11.79
C GLY A 39 -2.00 -18.96 -12.90
N ALA A 40 -1.43 -17.79 -13.17
CA ALA A 40 -0.32 -17.58 -14.09
C ALA A 40 1.07 -17.79 -13.47
N GLY A 41 1.16 -18.21 -12.20
CA GLY A 41 2.41 -18.48 -11.49
C GLY A 41 3.20 -17.23 -11.06
N ARG A 42 2.60 -16.04 -11.09
CA ARG A 42 3.28 -14.79 -10.66
C ARG A 42 3.28 -14.60 -9.15
N PHE A 43 2.27 -15.15 -8.48
CA PHE A 43 2.13 -15.09 -7.02
C PHE A 43 1.79 -16.46 -6.45
N THR A 44 2.24 -16.71 -5.23
CA THR A 44 1.94 -17.93 -4.46
C THR A 44 0.60 -17.87 -3.72
N ASP A 45 0.06 -16.68 -3.46
CA ASP A 45 -1.24 -16.44 -2.83
C ASP A 45 -1.92 -15.18 -3.38
N PRO A 46 -3.27 -15.11 -3.36
CA PRO A 46 -4.02 -13.99 -3.95
C PRO A 46 -4.18 -12.79 -3.00
N ASP A 47 -3.69 -12.85 -1.75
CA ASP A 47 -3.78 -11.77 -0.78
C ASP A 47 -2.57 -10.82 -0.96
N ILE A 48 -2.47 -10.26 -2.16
CA ILE A 48 -1.44 -9.29 -2.55
C ILE A 48 -1.91 -7.85 -2.32
N PRO A 49 -0.99 -6.89 -2.14
CA PRO A 49 -1.34 -5.46 -2.00
C PRO A 49 -1.84 -4.86 -3.31
N ASP A 50 -2.68 -3.84 -3.22
CA ASP A 50 -3.24 -3.15 -4.39
C ASP A 50 -2.19 -2.51 -5.33
N ILE A 51 -1.06 -2.03 -4.77
CA ILE A 51 0.03 -1.40 -5.53
C ILE A 51 1.36 -2.01 -5.14
N TRP A 52 2.13 -2.43 -6.14
CA TRP A 52 3.50 -2.94 -5.96
C TRP A 52 4.41 -2.34 -7.04
N PHE A 53 5.46 -1.65 -6.62
CA PHE A 53 6.47 -1.09 -7.53
C PHE A 53 7.82 -0.97 -6.85
N THR A 54 8.89 -0.80 -7.63
CA THR A 54 10.23 -0.49 -7.10
C THR A 54 10.60 0.92 -7.50
N VAL A 55 11.00 1.77 -6.55
CA VAL A 55 11.51 3.11 -6.84
C VAL A 55 12.92 2.99 -7.43
N LEU A 56 13.28 3.83 -8.41
CA LEU A 56 14.64 3.91 -8.96
C LEU A 56 15.70 4.01 -7.86
N GLY A 57 16.69 3.11 -7.90
CA GLY A 57 17.75 3.03 -6.89
C GLY A 57 17.37 2.29 -5.60
N SER A 58 16.11 1.88 -5.43
CA SER A 58 15.69 1.01 -4.33
C SER A 58 16.06 -0.45 -4.63
N GLY A 59 16.59 -1.16 -3.63
CA GLY A 59 16.83 -2.60 -3.71
C GLY A 59 15.59 -3.45 -3.40
N GLN A 60 14.52 -2.84 -2.88
CA GLN A 60 13.34 -3.54 -2.40
C GLN A 60 12.04 -2.89 -2.93
N PRO A 61 11.00 -3.70 -3.18
CA PRO A 61 9.73 -3.17 -3.65
C PRO A 61 8.96 -2.46 -2.55
N THR A 62 8.27 -1.39 -2.95
CA THR A 62 7.21 -0.73 -2.19
C THR A 62 5.90 -1.44 -2.46
N ARG A 63 5.22 -1.85 -1.38
CA ARG A 63 3.98 -2.62 -1.39
C ARG A 63 2.93 -1.86 -0.59
N LEU A 64 1.88 -1.38 -1.24
CA LEU A 64 0.85 -0.54 -0.64
C LEU A 64 -0.51 -1.19 -0.77
N GLU A 65 -1.24 -1.23 0.34
CA GLU A 65 -2.67 -1.52 0.34
C GLU A 65 -3.46 -0.21 0.32
N ALA A 66 -4.41 -0.09 -0.59
CA ALA A 66 -5.29 1.06 -0.73
C ALA A 66 -6.63 0.79 -0.05
N LYS A 67 -7.16 1.76 0.70
CA LYS A 67 -8.49 1.64 1.31
C LYS A 67 -9.28 2.94 1.24
N ILE A 68 -10.60 2.81 1.26
CA ILE A 68 -11.49 3.92 1.60
C ILE A 68 -11.95 3.73 3.04
N LEU A 69 -11.73 4.75 3.87
CA LEU A 69 -12.17 4.76 5.26
C LEU A 69 -13.63 5.23 5.34
N ASP A 70 -14.46 4.42 5.97
CA ASP A 70 -15.79 4.81 6.41
C ASP A 70 -15.75 5.07 7.92
N LYS A 71 -16.01 6.31 8.34
CA LYS A 71 -15.96 6.73 9.75
C LYS A 71 -14.66 6.30 10.45
N GLY A 72 -13.54 6.42 9.73
CA GLY A 72 -12.21 6.06 10.22
C GLY A 72 -11.89 4.56 10.24
N ALA A 73 -12.71 3.72 9.61
CA ALA A 73 -12.50 2.27 9.56
C ALA A 73 -12.38 1.74 8.12
N ALA A 74 -11.50 0.76 7.94
CA ALA A 74 -11.27 0.08 6.67
C ALA A 74 -12.04 -1.25 6.63
N LEU A 75 -12.64 -1.57 5.48
CA LEU A 75 -13.21 -2.89 5.20
C LEU A 75 -12.10 -3.82 4.69
N LEU A 76 -11.94 -4.98 5.32
CA LEU A 76 -10.97 -6.01 4.96
C LEU A 76 -11.67 -7.35 4.73
N MET A 77 -11.09 -8.14 3.84
CA MET A 77 -11.46 -9.55 3.67
C MET A 77 -10.85 -10.39 4.79
N GLN A 78 -11.52 -11.49 5.14
CA GLN A 78 -11.01 -12.48 6.09
C GLN A 78 -9.61 -12.99 5.70
N SER A 79 -9.43 -13.29 4.41
CA SER A 79 -8.18 -13.83 3.87
C SER A 79 -7.02 -12.87 4.08
N GLN A 80 -7.21 -11.58 3.78
CA GLN A 80 -6.24 -10.51 4.02
C GLN A 80 -5.84 -10.42 5.50
N ILE A 81 -6.81 -10.51 6.42
CA ILE A 81 -6.52 -10.47 7.86
C ILE A 81 -5.68 -11.67 8.27
N LEU A 82 -6.06 -12.87 7.84
CA LEU A 82 -5.33 -14.10 8.16
C LEU A 82 -3.94 -14.12 7.53
N ALA A 83 -3.78 -13.58 6.32
CA ALA A 83 -2.53 -13.51 5.58
C ALA A 83 -1.54 -12.50 6.20
N TRP A 84 -2.03 -11.32 6.59
CA TRP A 84 -1.17 -10.18 6.91
C TRP A 84 -0.95 -9.92 8.40
N ARG A 85 -1.63 -10.63 9.30
CA ARG A 85 -1.34 -10.58 10.74
C ARG A 85 0.05 -11.14 11.08
N SER A 86 0.51 -11.00 12.33
CA SER A 86 1.85 -11.42 12.76
C SER A 86 2.13 -12.89 12.45
N THR A 87 1.20 -13.76 12.80
CA THR A 87 1.26 -15.22 12.56
C THR A 87 0.73 -15.63 11.18
N GLY A 88 0.37 -14.66 10.34
CA GLY A 88 -0.15 -14.90 9.01
C GLY A 88 0.93 -15.38 8.04
N LEU A 89 0.56 -16.33 7.17
CA LEU A 89 1.44 -16.96 6.18
C LEU A 89 1.40 -16.28 4.80
N GLY A 90 0.78 -15.09 4.70
CA GLY A 90 0.74 -14.35 3.45
C GLY A 90 2.14 -13.99 2.98
N SER A 91 2.47 -14.35 1.74
CA SER A 91 3.80 -14.17 1.14
C SER A 91 4.06 -12.69 0.82
N TYR A 92 2.98 -11.91 0.68
CA TYR A 92 3.01 -10.57 0.11
C TYR A 92 2.37 -9.53 1.05
N LYS A 93 2.84 -9.45 2.29
CA LYS A 93 2.35 -8.44 3.24
C LYS A 93 2.62 -7.02 2.72
N PRO A 94 1.68 -6.08 2.88
CA PRO A 94 1.94 -4.68 2.53
C PRO A 94 3.05 -4.11 3.42
N ALA A 95 3.84 -3.19 2.87
CA ALA A 95 4.78 -2.39 3.66
C ALA A 95 4.05 -1.25 4.37
N ALA A 96 3.05 -0.66 3.70
CA ALA A 96 2.25 0.42 4.23
C ALA A 96 0.84 0.43 3.64
N TRP A 97 -0.01 1.27 4.21
CA TRP A 97 -1.37 1.51 3.77
C TRP A 97 -1.50 2.94 3.32
N VAL A 98 -2.24 3.13 2.23
CA VAL A 98 -2.70 4.44 1.76
C VAL A 98 -4.21 4.43 1.81
N ALA A 99 -4.83 5.52 2.26
CA ALA A 99 -6.28 5.58 2.29
C ALA A 99 -6.83 6.97 1.98
N ALA A 100 -8.12 7.03 1.70
CA ALA A 100 -8.88 8.27 1.61
C ALA A 100 -10.20 8.15 2.38
N ASN A 101 -10.79 9.28 2.80
CA ASN A 101 -12.17 9.30 3.25
C ASN A 101 -13.15 9.15 2.05
N ARG A 102 -14.43 8.93 2.34
CA ARG A 102 -15.48 8.78 1.31
C ARG A 102 -15.67 10.02 0.44
N GLU A 103 -15.44 11.19 1.00
CA GLU A 103 -15.57 12.46 0.29
C GLU A 103 -14.35 12.74 -0.60
N PHE A 104 -13.27 11.97 -0.44
CA PHE A 104 -12.03 12.08 -1.18
C PHE A 104 -11.36 13.45 -1.01
N THR A 105 -11.41 13.96 0.23
CA THR A 105 -10.88 15.27 0.66
C THR A 105 -9.74 15.14 1.66
N GLU A 106 -9.63 13.99 2.33
CA GLU A 106 -8.55 13.67 3.25
C GLU A 106 -7.89 12.36 2.84
N PHE A 107 -6.57 12.31 2.95
CA PHE A 107 -5.75 11.17 2.58
C PHE A 107 -4.89 10.75 3.76
N TYR A 108 -4.64 9.46 3.87
CA TYR A 108 -4.02 8.88 5.05
C TYR A 108 -2.89 7.94 4.68
N TYR A 109 -1.90 7.86 5.56
CA TYR A 109 -0.81 6.88 5.48
C TYR A 109 -0.54 6.29 6.85
N TRP A 110 -0.26 4.98 6.89
CA TRP A 110 0.37 4.34 8.04
C TRP A 110 1.21 3.14 7.61
N PRO A 111 2.32 2.84 8.29
CA PRO A 111 3.07 1.63 8.04
C PRO A 111 2.24 0.40 8.43
N HIS A 112 2.45 -0.73 7.75
CA HIS A 112 1.71 -1.95 8.02
C HIS A 112 1.88 -2.41 9.47
N SER A 113 3.09 -2.23 10.04
CA SER A 113 3.40 -2.55 11.44
C SER A 113 2.47 -1.86 12.45
N SER A 114 2.02 -0.62 12.20
CA SER A 114 1.06 0.07 13.07
C SER A 114 -0.34 -0.55 13.05
N PHE A 115 -0.67 -1.30 11.99
CA PHE A 115 -1.99 -1.93 11.84
C PHE A 115 -2.01 -3.41 12.27
N VAL A 116 -0.85 -4.07 12.29
CA VAL A 116 -0.69 -5.47 12.71
C VAL A 116 -1.37 -5.79 14.06
N PRO A 117 -1.26 -4.96 15.13
CA PRO A 117 -1.96 -5.26 16.39
C PRO A 117 -3.49 -5.36 16.25
N SER A 118 -4.09 -4.60 15.32
CA SER A 118 -5.52 -4.69 15.04
C SER A 118 -5.86 -5.95 14.25
N LEU A 119 -4.98 -6.39 13.35
CA LEU A 119 -5.14 -7.65 12.63
C LEU A 119 -5.02 -8.85 13.57
N ASP A 120 -4.04 -8.84 14.49
CA ASP A 120 -3.81 -9.92 15.45
C ASP A 120 -4.99 -10.10 16.43
N ARG A 121 -5.60 -8.99 16.86
CA ARG A 121 -6.78 -9.02 17.75
C ARG A 121 -8.08 -9.38 17.02
N CYS A 122 -8.09 -9.35 15.69
CA CYS A 122 -9.29 -9.69 14.93
C CYS A 122 -9.44 -11.21 14.90
N ALA A 123 -10.56 -11.72 15.42
CA ALA A 123 -10.87 -13.15 15.36
C ALA A 123 -11.07 -13.67 13.91
N ALA A 124 -11.27 -12.77 12.94
CA ALA A 124 -11.42 -13.09 11.52
C ALA A 124 -12.45 -14.21 11.26
N THR A 125 -13.62 -14.15 11.89
CA THR A 125 -14.65 -15.21 11.82
C THR A 125 -15.68 -15.03 10.70
N ARG A 126 -15.69 -13.88 10.02
CA ARG A 126 -16.63 -13.53 8.95
C ARG A 126 -15.88 -13.27 7.65
N LYS A 127 -16.57 -13.31 6.52
CA LYS A 127 -15.98 -13.04 5.20
C LYS A 127 -15.34 -11.65 5.10
N THR A 128 -15.94 -10.66 5.76
CA THR A 128 -15.44 -9.29 5.81
C THR A 128 -15.48 -8.75 7.24
N HIS A 129 -14.57 -7.82 7.52
CA HIS A 129 -14.42 -7.16 8.81
C HIS A 129 -14.12 -5.68 8.61
N THR A 130 -14.69 -4.86 9.48
CA THR A 130 -14.38 -3.43 9.53
C THR A 130 -13.46 -3.18 10.70
N LEU A 131 -12.25 -2.69 10.43
CA LEU A 131 -11.23 -2.43 11.45
C LEU A 131 -10.90 -0.93 11.47
N ALA A 132 -10.87 -0.35 12.66
CA ALA A 132 -10.50 1.06 12.82
C ALA A 132 -9.05 1.28 12.40
N ALA A 133 -8.81 2.28 11.54
CA ALA A 133 -7.46 2.68 11.14
C ALA A 133 -6.65 3.14 12.37
N PRO A 134 -5.31 3.05 12.33
CA PRO A 134 -4.47 3.51 13.43
C PRO A 134 -4.73 4.98 13.79
N LYS A 135 -4.67 5.30 15.08
CA LYS A 135 -4.90 6.67 15.58
C LYS A 135 -3.76 7.62 15.22
N ASP A 136 -2.55 7.09 15.13
CA ASP A 136 -1.29 7.74 14.77
C ASP A 136 -1.04 7.82 13.26
N ARG A 137 -2.04 7.51 12.43
CA ARG A 137 -1.95 7.65 10.97
C ARG A 137 -1.62 9.10 10.59
N LEU A 138 -0.79 9.27 9.58
CA LEU A 138 -0.55 10.57 8.97
C LEU A 138 -1.75 10.99 8.14
N VAL A 139 -2.01 12.29 8.09
CA VAL A 139 -3.12 12.90 7.35
C VAL A 139 -2.56 13.92 6.36
N PHE A 140 -3.07 13.90 5.15
CA PHE A 140 -2.70 14.80 4.06
C PHE A 140 -3.96 15.41 3.46
N SER A 141 -3.86 16.67 3.03
CA SER A 141 -4.96 17.38 2.39
C SER A 141 -5.02 17.10 0.89
N THR A 142 -3.95 16.57 0.30
CA THR A 142 -3.87 16.30 -1.14
C THR A 142 -3.17 14.97 -1.46
N ILE A 143 -3.52 14.38 -2.61
CA ILE A 143 -2.85 13.18 -3.13
C ILE A 143 -1.36 13.42 -3.44
N PRO A 144 -0.93 14.54 -4.07
CA PRO A 144 0.49 14.81 -4.27
C PRO A 144 1.32 14.71 -2.99
N GLU A 145 0.81 15.21 -1.85
CA GLU A 145 1.51 15.14 -0.57
C GLU A 145 1.64 13.69 -0.07
N LEU A 146 0.55 12.91 -0.16
CA LEU A 146 0.57 11.49 0.16
C LEU A 146 1.54 10.72 -0.74
N ALA A 147 1.52 10.96 -2.05
CA ALA A 147 2.40 10.30 -3.01
C ALA A 147 3.88 10.67 -2.77
N LEU A 148 4.17 11.93 -2.48
CA LEU A 148 5.51 12.37 -2.10
C LEU A 148 5.99 11.69 -0.82
N HIS A 149 5.10 11.53 0.17
CA HIS A 149 5.42 10.78 1.38
C HIS A 149 5.73 9.31 1.07
N VAL A 150 4.90 8.64 0.26
CA VAL A 150 5.15 7.27 -0.20
C VAL A 150 6.52 7.13 -0.86
N LEU A 151 6.89 8.05 -1.75
CA LEU A 151 8.21 8.05 -2.38
C LEU A 151 9.32 8.15 -1.34
N ARG A 152 9.21 9.08 -0.37
CA ARG A 152 10.21 9.28 0.70
C ARG A 152 10.36 8.08 1.64
N MET A 153 9.31 7.30 1.86
CA MET A 153 9.32 6.13 2.74
C MET A 153 9.81 4.85 2.05
N GLY A 154 10.14 4.90 0.76
CA GLY A 154 10.75 3.78 0.05
C GLY A 154 12.02 3.29 0.79
N PRO A 155 12.28 1.98 0.83
CA PRO A 155 13.19 1.32 1.78
C PRO A 155 14.67 1.74 1.75
N ASN A 156 15.08 2.73 0.95
CA ASN A 156 16.43 3.26 0.87
C ASN A 156 16.52 4.79 0.63
N ASN A 157 15.46 5.56 0.92
CA ASN A 157 15.49 7.01 0.67
C ASN A 157 16.28 7.82 1.70
N SER A 158 17.50 7.37 2.02
CA SER A 158 18.61 8.29 2.29
C SER A 158 19.00 8.93 0.96
N PHE A 159 18.22 9.91 0.48
CA PHE A 159 18.74 10.89 -0.47
C PHE A 159 19.94 11.56 0.22
N LYS A 160 21.16 11.04 0.01
CA LYS A 160 22.35 11.81 0.32
C LYS A 160 22.38 12.94 -0.70
N PRO A 161 22.28 14.22 -0.28
CA PRO A 161 22.47 15.32 -1.21
C PRO A 161 23.83 15.13 -1.87
N ASN A 162 23.85 15.09 -3.19
CA ASN A 162 25.08 15.03 -3.96
C ASN A 162 25.86 16.31 -3.61
N PRO A 163 27.02 16.25 -2.94
CA PRO A 163 27.83 17.44 -2.77
C PRO A 163 28.22 17.86 -4.19
N LEU A 164 27.72 19.02 -4.60
CA LEU A 164 28.07 19.63 -5.87
C LEU A 164 29.58 19.49 -6.03
N ARG A 165 29.99 18.85 -7.13
CA ARG A 165 31.37 18.92 -7.62
C ARG A 165 31.66 20.40 -7.82
N GLY A 166 32.30 21.01 -6.82
CA GLY A 166 33.03 22.25 -6.98
C GLY A 166 34.08 21.99 -8.05
N SER A 167 33.87 22.66 -9.18
CA SER A 167 34.78 22.72 -10.31
C SER A 167 36.16 23.20 -9.84
N ALA A 168 37.19 22.58 -10.40
CA ALA A 168 38.56 23.06 -10.38
C ALA A 168 38.69 24.46 -10.98
#